data_AF-A0A433CYR2-F1
#
_entry.id   AF-A0A433CYR2-F1
#
_cell.length_a   1.000
_cell.length_b   1.000
_cell.length_c   1.000
_cell.angle_alpha   90.00
_cell.angle_beta   90.00
_cell.angle_gamma   90.00
#
_symmetry.space_group_name_H-M   'P 1'
#
loop_
_entity.id
_entity.type
_entity.pdbx_description
1 polymer ?
#
loop_
_entity_poly.entity_id
_entity_poly.type
_entity_poly.pdbx_seq_one_letter_code
_entity_poly.pdbx_strand_id
1 'polypeptide(L)'
;MVENAFGYLRVQYRHHRFSYTFVLITFFPGFDGSDYRRQHHDPGPAGWYPSLRHGRNRRRSSRCGDVADLIELGRTSVAVVCAGVKSILDIGKTLEVLETHGVTVATLGSSDAFPAFYTPDSGFKSPCHLSTIENAARLIDANLRLRLKSGIVIAVPIPEEHAADGRRIQEAIDQALTEAREQGIRGNGETPFLLKRIAELTKDESLKSNIALVKHNAAVGSQIAVKLSEIQAREIQAKEIQAREIQAKKDEKTFKGHENFVQASSPAATKQQETPLSEMLLFNSSS
;
A
#
# COMPACT_ATOMS: atom_id res chain seq x y z
N MET A 1 -23.95 19.82 15.63
CA MET A 1 -22.57 19.94 15.11
C MET A 1 -22.13 18.59 14.54
N VAL A 2 -22.69 18.18 13.40
CA VAL A 2 -22.19 17.03 12.61
C VAL A 2 -21.40 17.57 11.41
N GLU A 3 -20.68 18.67 11.65
CA GLU A 3 -19.92 19.36 10.62
C GLU A 3 -18.48 18.84 10.62
N ASN A 4 -18.09 18.29 9.47
CA ASN A 4 -16.71 18.29 9.00
C ASN A 4 -15.68 17.62 9.92
N ALA A 5 -15.80 16.30 10.11
CA ALA A 5 -14.61 15.49 10.34
C ALA A 5 -14.10 14.95 9.00
N PHE A 6 -13.62 15.83 8.11
CA PHE A 6 -12.67 15.46 7.05
C PHE A 6 -11.32 15.14 7.72
N GLY A 7 -11.31 14.06 8.51
CA GLY A 7 -10.19 13.69 9.38
C GLY A 7 -9.29 12.67 8.71
N TYR A 8 -8.28 13.13 7.99
CA TYR A 8 -7.17 12.28 7.56
C TYR A 8 -6.28 11.99 8.78
N LEU A 9 -6.23 10.73 9.23
CA LEU A 9 -5.25 10.34 10.23
C LEU A 9 -4.01 9.83 9.50
N ARG A 10 -3.04 10.70 9.28
CA ARG A 10 -1.73 10.29 8.77
C ARG A 10 -0.96 9.61 9.90
N VAL A 11 -0.94 8.29 9.92
CA VAL A 11 -0.08 7.54 10.84
C VAL A 11 1.28 7.38 10.17
N GLN A 12 2.24 8.22 10.58
CA GLN A 12 3.63 8.01 10.20
C GLN A 12 4.27 7.06 11.19
N TYR A 13 4.58 5.84 10.75
CA TYR A 13 5.40 4.93 11.54
C TYR A 13 6.87 5.27 11.29
N ARG A 14 7.56 5.67 12.35
CA ARG A 14 9.01 5.96 12.35
C ARG A 14 9.69 4.98 13.30
N HIS A 15 10.48 4.07 12.76
CA HIS A 15 11.36 3.21 13.53
C HIS A 15 12.77 3.40 12.99
N HIS A 16 13.73 3.79 13.84
CA HIS A 16 15.17 4.14 13.70
C HIS A 16 15.92 4.14 12.32
N ARG A 17 15.46 3.44 11.29
CA ARG A 17 15.98 3.43 9.90
C ARG A 17 14.93 3.58 8.79
N PHE A 18 13.63 3.62 9.11
CA PHE A 18 12.53 3.68 8.13
C PHE A 18 11.48 4.72 8.50
N SER A 19 10.97 5.42 7.49
CA SER A 19 9.80 6.30 7.59
C SER A 19 8.75 5.80 6.61
N TYR A 20 7.70 5.17 7.11
CA TYR A 20 6.55 4.78 6.29
C TYR A 20 5.44 5.80 6.47
N THR A 21 4.91 6.29 5.35
CA THR A 21 3.68 7.08 5.37
C THR A 21 2.52 6.13 5.11
N PHE A 22 1.83 5.73 6.17
CA PHE A 22 0.47 5.18 6.04
C PHE A 22 -0.49 6.36 6.07
N VAL A 23 -1.43 6.38 5.13
CA VAL A 23 -2.56 7.29 5.22
C VAL A 23 -3.74 6.46 5.66
N LEU A 24 -4.07 6.58 6.94
CA LEU A 24 -5.28 6.01 7.51
C LEU A 24 -6.42 6.94 7.10
N ILE A 25 -7.07 6.60 5.99
CA ILE A 25 -8.25 7.31 5.56
C ILE A 25 -9.43 6.64 6.24
N THR A 26 -9.88 7.28 7.32
CA THR A 26 -11.12 6.92 8.03
C THR A 26 -12.36 7.05 7.14
N PHE A 27 -12.19 7.77 6.03
CA PHE A 27 -13.24 8.17 5.12
C PHE A 27 -12.85 7.88 3.66
N PHE A 28 -13.14 6.69 3.12
CA PHE A 28 -12.86 6.45 1.70
C PHE A 28 -13.84 7.25 0.82
N PRO A 29 -13.34 8.17 -0.03
CA PRO A 29 -14.18 8.89 -0.97
C PRO A 29 -14.71 7.93 -2.04
N GLY A 30 -15.85 8.25 -2.62
CA GLY A 30 -16.51 7.41 -3.61
C GLY A 30 -17.28 8.24 -4.61
N PHE A 31 -17.75 7.61 -5.68
CA PHE A 31 -18.42 8.31 -6.75
C PHE A 31 -19.85 8.71 -6.35
N ASP A 32 -20.14 10.01 -6.34
CA ASP A 32 -21.50 10.55 -6.30
C ASP A 32 -22.00 10.71 -7.74
N GLY A 33 -23.00 9.90 -8.13
CA GLY A 33 -23.57 9.86 -9.48
C GLY A 33 -24.14 11.17 -10.02
N SER A 34 -24.20 12.23 -9.20
CA SER A 34 -24.69 13.55 -9.59
C SER A 34 -23.71 14.37 -10.46
N ASP A 35 -22.44 13.94 -10.61
CA ASP A 35 -21.38 14.77 -11.22
C ASP A 35 -21.24 14.65 -12.77
N TYR A 36 -21.65 13.53 -13.37
CA TYR A 36 -21.36 13.27 -14.80
C TYR A 36 -22.34 13.94 -15.79
N ARG A 37 -23.55 14.29 -15.36
CA ARG A 37 -24.62 14.78 -16.29
C ARG A 37 -24.40 16.20 -16.82
N ARG A 38 -23.26 16.84 -16.53
CA ARG A 38 -22.91 18.20 -16.99
C ARG A 38 -21.68 18.31 -17.90
N GLN A 39 -20.97 17.22 -18.21
CA GLN A 39 -19.73 17.32 -19.01
C GLN A 39 -19.89 16.94 -20.50
N HIS A 40 -21.05 16.47 -20.96
CA HIS A 40 -21.30 16.25 -22.39
C HIS A 40 -22.04 17.43 -23.02
N HIS A 41 -21.36 18.56 -23.13
CA HIS A 41 -21.57 19.50 -24.24
C HIS A 41 -20.30 20.35 -24.40
N ASP A 42 -19.65 20.13 -25.54
CA ASP A 42 -18.68 20.97 -26.26
C ASP A 42 -17.23 20.42 -26.37
N PRO A 43 -16.77 20.03 -27.59
CA PRO A 43 -15.41 19.56 -27.83
C PRO A 43 -14.48 20.70 -28.26
N GLY A 44 -13.30 20.82 -27.66
CA GLY A 44 -12.27 21.75 -28.14
C GLY A 44 -10.90 21.58 -27.48
N PRO A 45 -9.78 21.79 -28.21
CA PRO A 45 -8.52 21.09 -27.94
C PRO A 45 -7.43 21.92 -27.27
N ALA A 46 -6.40 21.20 -26.81
CA ALA A 46 -5.02 21.62 -26.58
C ALA A 46 -4.67 22.43 -25.30
N GLY A 47 -3.77 21.84 -24.51
CA GLY A 47 -2.51 22.53 -24.19
C GLY A 47 -2.31 23.05 -22.76
N TRP A 48 -1.28 22.50 -22.13
CA TRP A 48 -0.33 23.19 -21.24
C TRP A 48 -0.78 23.64 -19.83
N TYR A 49 -0.13 23.03 -18.82
CA TYR A 49 0.04 23.59 -17.48
C TYR A 49 0.95 24.82 -17.51
N PRO A 50 0.69 25.82 -16.64
CA PRO A 50 1.79 26.30 -15.81
C PRO A 50 1.41 26.61 -14.35
N SER A 51 2.45 26.58 -13.53
CA SER A 51 2.53 26.77 -12.09
C SER A 51 2.27 28.20 -11.58
N LEU A 52 1.69 28.26 -10.37
CA LEU A 52 1.90 29.21 -9.26
C LEU A 52 1.36 30.67 -9.31
N ARG A 53 0.75 31.03 -8.16
CA ARG A 53 0.41 32.35 -7.60
C ARG A 53 -0.66 33.19 -8.31
N HIS A 54 -1.84 33.28 -7.70
CA HIS A 54 -2.36 34.51 -7.09
C HIS A 54 -3.66 34.21 -6.34
N GLY A 55 -3.77 34.79 -5.13
CA GLY A 55 -4.97 34.67 -4.30
C GLY A 55 -6.20 35.19 -5.01
N ARG A 56 -7.24 34.37 -5.07
CA ARG A 56 -8.62 34.82 -5.25
C ARG A 56 -9.56 33.80 -4.63
N ASN A 57 -10.43 34.32 -3.78
CA ASN A 57 -11.48 33.69 -3.02
C ASN A 57 -12.36 32.79 -3.92
N ARG A 58 -11.99 31.52 -4.10
CA ARG A 58 -12.86 30.53 -4.73
C ARG A 58 -13.64 29.83 -3.63
N ARG A 59 -14.95 30.09 -3.57
CA ARG A 59 -15.94 29.22 -2.93
C ARG A 59 -15.57 27.78 -3.32
N ARG A 60 -15.02 27.03 -2.37
CA ARG A 60 -14.68 25.62 -2.55
C ARG A 60 -15.98 24.90 -2.87
N SER A 61 -16.19 24.61 -4.15
CA SER A 61 -17.21 23.66 -4.56
C SER A 61 -16.79 22.31 -4.01
N SER A 62 -17.45 21.88 -2.93
CA SER A 62 -17.26 20.57 -2.30
C SER A 62 -17.60 19.39 -3.22
N ARG A 63 -18.01 19.65 -4.48
CA ARG A 63 -18.52 18.66 -5.44
C ARG A 63 -17.46 17.87 -6.21
N CYS A 64 -16.19 18.31 -6.23
CA CYS A 64 -15.12 17.69 -7.03
C CYS A 64 -14.08 16.96 -6.15
N GLY A 65 -14.27 16.94 -4.83
CA GLY A 65 -13.31 16.35 -3.89
C GLY A 65 -13.22 14.83 -4.02
N ASP A 66 -14.37 14.15 -4.07
CA ASP A 66 -14.40 12.69 -3.98
C ASP A 66 -13.76 12.02 -5.21
N VAL A 67 -13.98 12.55 -6.41
CA VAL A 67 -13.34 12.03 -7.64
C VAL A 67 -11.85 12.39 -7.70
N ALA A 68 -11.46 13.58 -7.22
CA ALA A 68 -10.06 13.98 -7.17
C ALA A 68 -9.25 13.08 -6.25
N ASP A 69 -9.83 12.65 -5.13
CA ASP A 69 -9.18 11.74 -4.19
C ASP A 69 -8.97 10.33 -4.81
N LEU A 70 -9.94 9.83 -5.59
CA LEU A 70 -9.81 8.56 -6.32
C LEU A 70 -8.71 8.62 -7.40
N ILE A 71 -8.61 9.74 -8.13
CA ILE A 71 -7.56 9.96 -9.13
C ILE A 71 -6.18 10.05 -8.46
N GLU A 72 -6.10 10.69 -7.30
CA GLU A 72 -4.85 10.83 -6.55
C GLU A 72 -4.34 9.47 -6.07
N LEU A 73 -5.24 8.56 -5.67
CA LEU A 73 -4.88 7.18 -5.36
C LEU A 73 -4.28 6.43 -6.56
N GLY A 74 -4.67 6.76 -7.79
CA GLY A 74 -4.05 6.19 -9.00
C GLY A 74 -2.59 6.62 -9.22
N ARG A 75 -2.14 7.69 -8.55
CA ARG A 75 -0.84 8.35 -8.82
C ARG A 75 0.11 8.36 -7.63
N THR A 76 -0.39 8.08 -6.44
CA THR A 76 0.37 8.10 -5.20
C THR A 76 0.47 6.71 -4.59
N SER A 77 1.71 6.24 -4.40
CA SER A 77 2.03 4.98 -3.73
C SER A 77 1.73 5.06 -2.23
N VAL A 78 0.47 4.89 -1.86
CA VAL A 78 -0.03 4.87 -0.49
C VAL A 78 -0.98 3.69 -0.27
N ALA A 79 -0.90 3.08 0.90
CA ALA A 79 -1.89 2.10 1.34
C ALA A 79 -2.91 2.78 2.24
N VAL A 80 -4.19 2.62 1.89
CA VAL A 80 -5.35 3.14 2.60
C VAL A 80 -6.08 1.99 3.27
N VAL A 81 -6.29 2.10 4.58
CA VAL A 81 -7.10 1.14 5.36
C VAL A 81 -8.41 1.81 5.75
N CYS A 82 -9.52 1.26 5.30
CA CYS A 82 -10.85 1.87 5.44
C CYS A 82 -11.96 0.83 5.55
N ALA A 83 -13.16 1.24 5.96
CA ALA A 83 -14.33 0.36 6.03
C ALA A 83 -15.08 0.20 4.69
N GLY A 84 -14.38 0.38 3.57
CA GLY A 84 -14.99 0.50 2.24
C GLY A 84 -15.52 1.91 1.97
N VAL A 85 -16.43 2.01 1.01
CA VAL A 85 -17.00 3.28 0.50
C VAL A 85 -18.19 3.70 1.37
N LYS A 86 -18.45 5.01 1.54
CA LYS A 86 -19.66 5.49 2.23
C LYS A 86 -20.90 4.79 1.71
N SER A 87 -21.80 4.42 2.63
CA SER A 87 -23.14 3.92 2.31
C SER A 87 -24.00 4.85 1.45
N ILE A 88 -23.68 6.14 1.36
CA ILE A 88 -24.40 7.11 0.52
C ILE A 88 -23.87 7.21 -0.93
N LEU A 89 -22.74 6.55 -1.24
CA LEU A 89 -22.06 6.65 -2.53
C LEU A 89 -22.22 5.37 -3.36
N ASP A 90 -21.98 5.47 -4.66
CA ASP A 90 -22.14 4.35 -5.59
C ASP A 90 -20.91 3.43 -5.56
N ILE A 91 -21.04 2.28 -4.90
CA ILE A 91 -19.93 1.33 -4.68
C ILE A 91 -19.46 0.73 -5.99
N GLY A 92 -20.39 0.30 -6.86
CA GLY A 92 -20.05 -0.30 -8.16
C GLY A 92 -19.23 0.64 -9.02
N LYS A 93 -19.70 1.88 -9.20
CA LYS A 93 -18.95 2.89 -9.95
C LYS A 93 -17.62 3.26 -9.31
N THR A 94 -17.55 3.27 -7.97
CA THR A 94 -16.30 3.55 -7.28
C THR A 94 -15.25 2.47 -7.57
N LEU A 95 -15.64 1.19 -7.53
CA LEU A 95 -14.76 0.08 -7.88
C LEU A 95 -14.30 0.14 -9.34
N GLU A 96 -15.19 0.47 -10.28
CA GLU A 96 -14.85 0.67 -11.70
C GLU A 96 -13.84 1.81 -11.91
N VAL A 97 -14.02 2.94 -11.22
CA VAL A 97 -13.09 4.08 -11.29
C VAL A 97 -11.72 3.70 -10.71
N LEU A 98 -11.68 2.98 -9.59
CA LEU A 98 -10.44 2.52 -8.98
C LEU A 98 -9.68 1.55 -9.88
N GLU A 99 -10.39 0.60 -10.51
CA GLU A 99 -9.82 -0.32 -11.49
C GLU A 99 -9.25 0.44 -12.69
N THR A 100 -10.01 1.40 -13.24
CA THR A 100 -9.58 2.23 -14.37
C THR A 100 -8.31 3.01 -14.06
N HIS A 101 -8.12 3.44 -12.81
CA HIS A 101 -6.92 4.16 -12.36
C HIS A 101 -5.80 3.25 -11.85
N GLY A 102 -5.93 1.93 -11.98
CA GLY A 102 -4.91 0.97 -11.58
C GLY A 102 -4.69 0.89 -10.07
N VAL A 103 -5.69 1.32 -9.28
CA VAL A 103 -5.66 1.21 -7.82
C VAL A 103 -6.00 -0.21 -7.42
N THR A 104 -5.13 -0.84 -6.64
CA THR A 104 -5.39 -2.20 -6.14
C THR A 104 -6.42 -2.13 -5.02
N VAL A 105 -7.53 -2.85 -5.13
CA VAL A 105 -8.56 -2.93 -4.09
C VAL A 105 -8.65 -4.34 -3.54
N ALA A 106 -8.58 -4.48 -2.22
CA ALA A 106 -8.67 -5.77 -1.55
C ALA A 106 -9.50 -5.71 -0.27
N THR A 107 -10.33 -6.74 -0.02
CA THR A 107 -10.97 -6.93 1.29
C THR A 107 -10.05 -7.76 2.19
N LEU A 108 -9.82 -7.29 3.41
CA LEU A 108 -9.16 -8.04 4.48
C LEU A 108 -10.21 -8.69 5.40
N GLY A 109 -10.24 -10.02 5.46
CA GLY A 109 -11.17 -10.76 6.31
C GLY A 109 -11.40 -12.19 5.85
N SER A 110 -12.54 -12.76 6.23
CA SER A 110 -12.94 -14.14 5.87
C SER A 110 -13.59 -14.28 4.49
N SER A 111 -13.98 -13.17 3.85
CA SER A 111 -14.74 -13.14 2.60
C SER A 111 -14.18 -12.12 1.61
N ASP A 112 -14.48 -12.31 0.32
CA ASP A 112 -14.19 -11.37 -0.77
C ASP A 112 -15.22 -10.25 -0.91
N ALA A 113 -16.29 -10.26 -0.09
CA ALA A 113 -17.29 -9.20 -0.05
C ALA A 113 -16.65 -7.83 0.23
N PHE A 114 -17.00 -6.83 -0.56
CA PHE A 114 -16.58 -5.45 -0.32
C PHE A 114 -17.52 -4.82 0.71
N PRO A 115 -17.02 -4.20 1.80
CA PRO A 115 -17.86 -3.59 2.82
C PRO A 115 -18.47 -2.26 2.36
N ALA A 116 -19.69 -1.95 2.81
CA ALA A 116 -20.36 -0.67 2.59
C ALA A 116 -20.35 0.17 3.88
N PHE A 117 -19.18 0.39 4.47
CA PHE A 117 -18.97 1.21 5.67
C PHE A 117 -19.62 0.66 6.94
N TYR A 118 -20.95 0.71 7.05
CA TYR A 118 -21.72 0.17 8.17
C TYR A 118 -22.08 -1.31 8.02
N THR A 119 -22.03 -1.87 6.81
CA THR A 119 -22.27 -3.29 6.57
C THR A 119 -21.00 -4.00 6.12
N PRO A 120 -20.78 -5.25 6.57
CA PRO A 120 -19.63 -6.04 6.15
C PRO A 120 -19.72 -6.50 4.69
N ASP A 121 -20.93 -6.49 4.12
CA ASP A 121 -21.21 -6.89 2.75
C ASP A 121 -22.08 -5.83 2.07
N SER A 122 -21.64 -5.38 0.90
CA SER A 122 -22.32 -4.40 0.04
C SER A 122 -23.09 -5.04 -1.12
N GLY A 123 -22.99 -6.35 -1.31
CA GLY A 123 -23.38 -7.06 -2.53
C GLY A 123 -22.35 -6.98 -3.66
N PHE A 124 -21.27 -6.19 -3.49
CA PHE A 124 -20.14 -6.15 -4.41
C PHE A 124 -18.97 -6.97 -3.88
N LYS A 125 -18.12 -7.45 -4.78
CA LYS A 125 -16.89 -8.18 -4.45
C LYS A 125 -15.68 -7.30 -4.67
N SER A 126 -14.70 -7.43 -3.77
CA SER A 126 -13.36 -6.89 -4.01
C SER A 126 -12.68 -7.64 -5.15
N PRO A 127 -11.87 -6.95 -5.99
CA PRO A 127 -11.00 -7.62 -6.96
C PRO A 127 -9.99 -8.58 -6.33
N CYS A 128 -9.58 -8.32 -5.09
CA CYS A 128 -8.65 -9.15 -4.33
C CYS A 128 -9.18 -9.47 -2.92
N HIS A 129 -8.80 -10.63 -2.40
CA HIS A 129 -9.10 -11.06 -1.04
C HIS A 129 -7.81 -11.31 -0.26
N LEU A 130 -7.77 -10.81 0.97
CA LEU A 130 -6.66 -10.97 1.90
C LEU A 130 -7.18 -11.65 3.16
N SER A 131 -6.71 -12.86 3.44
CA SER A 131 -7.14 -13.61 4.63
C SER A 131 -6.42 -13.21 5.92
N THR A 132 -5.30 -12.50 5.84
CA THR A 132 -4.46 -12.19 7.02
C THR A 132 -3.77 -10.83 6.91
N ILE A 133 -3.39 -10.28 8.06
CA ILE A 133 -2.53 -9.08 8.16
C ILE A 133 -1.20 -9.29 7.43
N GLU A 134 -0.67 -10.51 7.44
CA GLU A 134 0.56 -10.83 6.73
C GLU A 134 0.40 -10.73 5.21
N ASN A 135 -0.72 -11.19 4.67
CA ASN A 135 -1.02 -11.04 3.24
C ASN A 135 -1.15 -9.57 2.84
N ALA A 136 -1.82 -8.77 3.67
CA ALA A 136 -1.91 -7.32 3.47
C ALA A 136 -0.53 -6.65 3.47
N ALA A 137 0.33 -6.98 4.43
CA ALA A 137 1.69 -6.45 4.48
C ALA A 137 2.53 -6.87 3.27
N ARG A 138 2.44 -8.14 2.83
CA ARG A 138 3.13 -8.64 1.63
C ARG A 138 2.64 -7.98 0.34
N LEU A 139 1.35 -7.65 0.24
CA LEU A 139 0.80 -6.91 -0.90
C LEU A 139 1.44 -5.51 -1.00
N ILE A 140 1.49 -4.79 0.12
CA ILE A 140 2.12 -3.46 0.18
C ILE A 140 3.60 -3.57 -0.16
N ASP A 141 4.31 -4.52 0.43
CA ASP A 141 5.73 -4.76 0.15
C ASP A 141 5.99 -5.05 -1.34
N ALA A 142 5.16 -5.88 -1.97
CA ALA A 142 5.26 -6.18 -3.39
C ALA A 142 5.06 -4.94 -4.27
N ASN A 143 4.04 -4.12 -3.96
CA ASN A 143 3.80 -2.85 -4.68
C ASN A 143 5.02 -1.91 -4.58
N LEU A 144 5.60 -1.77 -3.39
CA LEU A 144 6.81 -0.97 -3.16
C LEU A 144 8.03 -1.52 -3.92
N ARG A 145 8.27 -2.84 -3.89
CA ARG A 145 9.39 -3.49 -4.58
C ARG A 145 9.30 -3.37 -6.10
N LEU A 146 8.08 -3.46 -6.63
CA LEU A 146 7.80 -3.26 -8.06
C LEU A 146 7.80 -1.79 -8.47
N ARG A 147 7.93 -0.86 -7.50
CA ARG A 147 7.91 0.60 -7.72
C ARG A 147 6.66 1.06 -8.45
N LEU A 148 5.53 0.42 -8.15
CA LEU A 148 4.24 0.85 -8.67
C LEU A 148 3.92 2.21 -8.06
N LYS A 149 3.37 3.10 -8.88
CA LYS A 149 2.96 4.45 -8.44
C LYS A 149 1.50 4.51 -8.00
N SER A 150 0.76 3.43 -8.14
CA SER A 150 -0.63 3.35 -7.71
C SER A 150 -0.74 2.97 -6.23
N GLY A 151 -1.77 3.51 -5.60
CA GLY A 151 -2.14 3.21 -4.24
C GLY A 151 -2.83 1.85 -4.11
N ILE A 152 -3.07 1.49 -2.86
CA ILE A 152 -3.76 0.27 -2.46
C ILE A 152 -4.90 0.66 -1.51
N VAL A 153 -6.08 0.10 -1.73
CA VAL A 153 -7.22 0.17 -0.82
C VAL A 153 -7.38 -1.18 -0.15
N ILE A 154 -7.27 -1.19 1.17
CA ILE A 154 -7.51 -2.35 2.02
C ILE A 154 -8.81 -2.09 2.76
N ALA A 155 -9.88 -2.70 2.27
CA ALA A 155 -11.20 -2.62 2.85
C ALA A 155 -11.31 -3.60 4.03
N VAL A 156 -11.68 -3.08 5.20
CA VAL A 156 -11.78 -3.82 6.46
C VAL A 156 -13.24 -3.75 6.92
N PRO A 157 -13.97 -4.87 6.92
CA PRO A 157 -15.35 -4.89 7.38
C PRO A 157 -15.51 -4.37 8.81
N ILE A 158 -16.69 -3.82 9.11
CA ILE A 158 -17.05 -3.45 10.49
C ILE A 158 -16.90 -4.67 11.43
N PRO A 159 -16.38 -4.49 12.66
CA PRO A 159 -16.35 -5.57 13.65
C PRO A 159 -17.73 -6.18 13.87
N GLU A 160 -17.78 -7.50 14.08
CA GLU A 160 -19.04 -8.24 14.26
C GLU A 160 -19.87 -7.72 15.43
N GLU A 161 -19.21 -7.28 16.51
CA GLU A 161 -19.83 -6.63 17.68
C GLU A 161 -20.60 -5.35 17.35
N HIS A 162 -20.27 -4.68 16.23
CA HIS A 162 -20.91 -3.45 15.77
C HIS A 162 -21.77 -3.66 14.51
N ALA A 163 -21.82 -4.88 13.95
CA ALA A 163 -22.53 -5.17 12.71
C ALA A 163 -24.06 -5.01 12.84
N ALA A 164 -24.63 -5.28 14.02
CA ALA A 164 -26.07 -5.11 14.27
C ALA A 164 -26.50 -3.64 14.22
N ASP A 165 -25.74 -2.76 14.88
CA ASP A 165 -25.96 -1.31 14.84
C ASP A 165 -25.71 -0.79 13.42
N GLY A 166 -24.69 -1.32 12.74
CA GLY A 166 -24.40 -1.02 11.35
C GLY A 166 -25.56 -1.31 10.40
N ARG A 167 -26.24 -2.46 10.54
CA ARG A 167 -27.43 -2.78 9.74
C ARG A 167 -28.59 -1.79 9.97
N ARG A 168 -28.88 -1.42 11.22
CA ARG A 168 -29.91 -0.43 11.53
C ARG A 168 -29.60 0.94 10.91
N ILE A 169 -28.33 1.35 10.96
CA ILE A 169 -27.89 2.59 10.33
C ILE A 169 -28.04 2.49 8.81
N GLN A 170 -27.71 1.35 8.20
CA GLN A 170 -27.88 1.15 6.77
C GLN A 170 -29.36 1.23 6.34
N GLU A 171 -30.28 0.62 7.08
CA GLU A 171 -31.72 0.73 6.83
C GLU A 171 -32.19 2.19 6.88
N ALA A 172 -31.70 2.97 7.84
CA ALA A 172 -31.98 4.41 7.93
C ALA A 172 -31.41 5.20 6.73
N ILE A 173 -30.25 4.80 6.20
CA ILE A 173 -29.65 5.41 5.01
C ILE A 173 -30.46 5.09 3.76
N ASP A 174 -30.87 3.84 3.59
CA ASP A 174 -31.69 3.41 2.45
C ASP A 174 -33.06 4.10 2.46
N GLN A 175 -33.65 4.27 3.63
CA GLN A 175 -34.85 5.07 3.81
C GLN A 175 -34.61 6.53 3.43
N ALA A 176 -33.55 7.17 3.94
CA ALA A 176 -33.24 8.57 3.61
C ALA A 176 -32.98 8.79 2.11
N LEU A 177 -32.30 7.84 1.44
CA LEU A 177 -32.09 7.88 -0.01
C LEU A 177 -33.40 7.75 -0.79
N THR A 178 -34.31 6.91 -0.32
CA THR A 178 -35.64 6.76 -0.93
C THR A 178 -36.47 8.04 -0.78
N GLU A 179 -36.53 8.60 0.42
CA GLU A 179 -37.23 9.85 0.69
C GLU A 179 -36.65 11.03 -0.11
N ALA A 180 -35.32 11.11 -0.26
CA ALA A 180 -34.67 12.13 -1.09
C ALA A 180 -35.11 12.04 -2.56
N ARG A 181 -35.21 10.82 -3.10
CA ARG A 181 -35.65 10.56 -4.47
C ARG A 181 -37.12 10.92 -4.67
N GLU A 182 -37.99 10.54 -3.74
CA GLU A 182 -39.42 10.86 -3.76
C GLU A 182 -39.68 12.37 -3.69
N GLN A 183 -38.88 13.09 -2.89
CA GLN A 183 -38.95 14.55 -2.75
C GLN A 183 -38.22 15.29 -3.88
N GLY A 184 -37.58 14.58 -4.82
CA GLY A 184 -36.83 15.18 -5.93
C GLY A 184 -35.60 15.96 -5.50
N ILE A 185 -35.08 15.72 -4.29
CA ILE A 185 -33.89 16.40 -3.76
C ILE A 185 -32.67 15.86 -4.49
N ARG A 186 -31.91 16.75 -5.14
CA ARG A 186 -30.74 16.38 -5.94
C ARG A 186 -29.61 17.40 -5.82
N GLY A 187 -28.39 16.95 -6.11
CA GLY A 187 -27.21 17.81 -6.17
C GLY A 187 -26.88 18.40 -4.80
N ASN A 188 -26.66 19.71 -4.71
CA ASN A 188 -26.20 20.33 -3.45
C ASN A 188 -27.14 20.16 -2.25
N GLY A 189 -28.43 19.90 -2.48
CA GLY A 189 -29.39 19.69 -1.40
C GLY A 189 -29.40 18.26 -0.87
N GLU A 190 -28.82 17.30 -1.60
CA GLU A 190 -28.91 15.88 -1.30
C GLU A 190 -28.10 15.50 -0.06
N THR A 191 -26.81 15.85 -0.01
CA THR A 191 -25.97 15.53 1.16
C THR A 191 -26.46 16.15 2.47
N PRO A 192 -26.82 17.45 2.55
CA PRO A 192 -27.36 18.03 3.79
C PRO A 192 -28.67 17.39 4.22
N PHE A 193 -29.54 17.02 3.27
CA PHE A 193 -30.78 16.31 3.55
C PHE A 193 -30.50 14.92 4.13
N LEU A 194 -29.67 14.12 3.46
CA LEU A 194 -29.32 12.76 3.88
C LEU A 194 -28.73 12.77 5.29
N LEU A 195 -27.75 13.64 5.55
CA LEU A 195 -27.11 13.72 6.87
C LEU A 195 -28.09 14.08 7.97
N LYS A 196 -28.97 15.06 7.74
CA LYS A 196 -30.01 15.44 8.70
C LYS A 196 -30.96 14.27 8.96
N ARG A 197 -31.42 13.62 7.89
CA ARG A 197 -32.40 12.54 7.98
C ARG A 197 -31.85 11.29 8.67
N ILE A 198 -30.61 10.92 8.37
CA ILE A 198 -29.92 9.81 9.03
C ILE A 198 -29.76 10.09 10.52
N ALA A 199 -29.39 11.32 10.91
CA ALA A 199 -29.28 11.68 12.33
C ALA A 199 -30.63 11.56 13.07
N GLU A 200 -31.72 12.02 12.45
CA GLU A 200 -33.08 11.88 13.00
C GLU A 200 -33.49 10.40 13.17
N LEU A 201 -33.21 9.56 12.17
CA LEU A 201 -33.58 8.14 12.17
C LEU A 201 -32.72 7.30 13.13
N THR A 202 -31.43 7.63 13.27
CA THR A 202 -30.47 6.85 14.07
C THR A 202 -30.26 7.37 15.49
N LYS A 203 -30.88 8.51 15.87
CA LYS A 203 -30.73 9.12 17.20
C LYS A 203 -29.26 9.22 17.66
N ASP A 204 -28.39 9.68 16.76
CA ASP A 204 -26.93 9.81 16.95
C ASP A 204 -26.12 8.49 17.11
N GLU A 205 -26.73 7.31 16.95
CA GLU A 205 -26.01 6.03 16.96
C GLU A 205 -24.97 5.93 15.83
N SER A 206 -25.24 6.57 14.69
CA SER A 206 -24.32 6.67 13.55
C SER A 206 -22.96 7.27 13.92
N LEU A 207 -22.91 8.21 14.88
CA LEU A 207 -21.65 8.81 15.34
C LEU A 207 -20.81 7.83 16.16
N LYS A 208 -21.45 7.04 17.04
CA LYS A 208 -20.76 6.04 17.85
C LYS A 208 -20.14 4.95 16.96
N SER A 209 -20.90 4.47 15.98
CA SER A 209 -20.42 3.48 15.01
C SER A 209 -19.26 4.02 14.17
N ASN A 210 -19.29 5.30 13.77
CA ASN A 210 -18.15 5.92 13.08
C ASN A 210 -16.87 5.92 13.91
N ILE A 211 -16.96 6.26 15.19
CA ILE A 211 -15.81 6.26 16.09
C ILE A 211 -15.24 4.84 16.23
N ALA A 212 -16.11 3.84 16.38
CA ALA A 212 -15.69 2.44 16.44
C ALA A 212 -14.98 1.98 15.15
N LEU A 213 -15.54 2.31 13.99
CA LEU A 213 -14.95 2.02 12.68
C LEU A 213 -13.57 2.66 12.51
N VAL A 214 -13.43 3.94 12.88
CA VAL A 214 -12.13 4.64 12.83
C VAL A 214 -11.10 3.94 13.70
N LYS A 215 -11.46 3.57 14.93
CA LYS A 215 -10.57 2.85 15.85
C LYS A 215 -10.18 1.49 15.30
N HIS A 216 -11.12 0.75 14.72
CA HIS A 216 -10.87 -0.55 14.13
C HIS A 216 -9.90 -0.45 12.95
N ASN A 217 -10.16 0.45 12.01
CA ASN A 217 -9.27 0.70 10.87
C ASN A 217 -7.87 1.10 11.33
N ALA A 218 -7.77 1.95 12.37
CA ALA A 218 -6.49 2.37 12.93
C ALA A 218 -5.71 1.21 13.56
N ALA A 219 -6.39 0.33 14.29
CA ALA A 219 -5.80 -0.85 14.88
C ALA A 219 -5.28 -1.81 13.79
N VAL A 220 -6.09 -2.10 12.78
CA VAL A 220 -5.71 -2.99 11.66
C VAL A 220 -4.57 -2.38 10.85
N GLY A 221 -4.63 -1.09 10.52
CA GLY A 221 -3.55 -0.40 9.82
C GLY A 221 -2.23 -0.42 10.59
N SER A 222 -2.29 -0.30 11.92
CA SER A 222 -1.10 -0.40 12.78
C SER A 222 -0.50 -1.81 12.77
N GLN A 223 -1.33 -2.85 12.80
CA GLN A 223 -0.86 -4.24 12.71
C GLN A 223 -0.19 -4.53 11.35
N ILE A 224 -0.78 -4.04 10.26
CA ILE A 224 -0.19 -4.15 8.91
C ILE A 224 1.18 -3.44 8.87
N ALA A 225 1.26 -2.24 9.44
CA ALA A 225 2.50 -1.46 9.47
C ALA A 225 3.64 -2.17 10.22
N VAL A 226 3.34 -2.72 11.40
CA VAL A 226 4.31 -3.52 12.17
C VAL A 226 4.78 -4.72 11.35
N LYS A 227 3.84 -5.46 10.76
CA LYS A 227 4.16 -6.66 9.98
C LYS A 227 4.97 -6.35 8.72
N LEU A 228 4.68 -5.24 8.04
CA LEU A 228 5.47 -4.75 6.91
C LEU A 228 6.91 -4.46 7.33
N SER A 229 7.10 -3.77 8.46
CA SER A 229 8.41 -3.47 9.01
C SER A 229 9.22 -4.73 9.33
N GLU A 230 8.57 -5.76 9.87
CA GLU A 230 9.23 -7.06 10.13
C GLU A 230 9.69 -7.74 8.84
N ILE A 231 8.82 -7.79 7.81
CA ILE A 231 9.14 -8.42 6.51
C ILE A 231 10.39 -7.76 5.92
N GLN A 232 10.42 -6.43 5.90
CA GLN A 232 11.52 -5.67 5.31
C GLN A 232 12.81 -5.77 6.14
N ALA A 233 12.71 -5.81 7.47
CA ALA A 233 13.86 -6.02 8.34
C ALA A 233 14.51 -7.40 8.10
N ARG A 234 13.71 -8.46 7.97
CA ARG A 234 14.21 -9.82 7.66
C ARG A 234 14.90 -9.87 6.30
N GLU A 235 14.36 -9.19 5.30
CA GLU A 235 14.97 -9.15 3.96
C GLU A 235 16.34 -8.47 3.98
N ILE A 236 16.48 -7.36 4.72
CA ILE A 236 17.75 -6.66 4.86
C ILE A 236 18.79 -7.53 5.57
N GLN A 237 18.40 -8.19 6.67
CA GLN A 237 19.28 -9.12 7.36
C GLN A 237 19.73 -10.27 6.45
N ALA A 238 18.82 -10.84 5.65
CA ALA A 238 19.15 -11.89 4.70
C ALA A 238 20.16 -11.42 3.64
N LYS A 239 19.99 -10.20 3.10
CA LYS A 239 20.93 -9.59 2.14
C LYS A 239 22.31 -9.33 2.76
N GLU A 240 22.36 -8.87 4.01
CA GLU A 240 23.61 -8.64 4.74
C GLU A 240 24.37 -9.95 5.00
N ILE A 241 23.66 -11.01 5.40
CA ILE A 241 24.24 -12.35 5.58
C ILE A 241 24.79 -12.87 4.26
N GLN A 242 24.00 -12.81 3.18
CA GLN A 242 24.42 -13.25 1.85
C GLN A 242 25.65 -12.48 1.35
N ALA A 243 25.71 -11.16 1.57
CA ALA A 243 26.86 -10.35 1.19
C ALA A 243 28.14 -10.75 1.95
N ARG A 244 28.03 -11.04 3.26
CA ARG A 244 29.16 -11.53 4.08
C ARG A 244 29.65 -12.88 3.61
N GLU A 245 28.76 -13.81 3.27
CA GLU A 245 29.14 -15.13 2.74
C GLU A 245 29.84 -15.03 1.38
N ILE A 246 29.36 -14.15 0.49
CA ILE A 246 30.00 -13.88 -0.80
C ILE A 246 31.40 -13.30 -0.59
N GLN A 247 31.56 -12.36 0.35
CA GLN A 247 32.85 -11.77 0.66
C GLN A 247 33.82 -12.80 1.25
N ALA A 248 33.38 -13.61 2.23
CA ALA A 248 34.21 -14.67 2.82
C ALA A 248 34.69 -15.69 1.77
N LYS A 249 33.82 -16.11 0.84
CA LYS A 249 34.19 -16.99 -0.28
C LYS A 249 35.18 -16.34 -1.24
N LYS A 250 35.11 -15.03 -1.43
CA LYS A 250 36.05 -14.27 -2.27
C LYS A 250 37.42 -14.17 -1.61
N ASP A 251 37.45 -13.92 -0.30
CA ASP A 251 38.68 -13.84 0.49
C ASP A 251 39.39 -15.20 0.55
N GLU A 252 38.64 -16.30 0.75
CA GLU A 252 39.18 -17.67 0.74
C GLU A 252 39.77 -18.05 -0.64
N LYS A 253 39.09 -17.69 -1.74
CA LYS A 253 39.62 -17.90 -3.11
C LYS A 253 40.89 -17.07 -3.37
N THR A 254 40.94 -15.84 -2.87
CA THR A 254 42.10 -14.96 -3.01
C THR A 254 43.31 -15.53 -2.25
N PHE A 255 43.07 -16.03 -1.03
CA PHE A 255 44.08 -16.68 -0.21
C PHE A 255 44.63 -17.95 -0.87
N LYS A 256 43.76 -18.86 -1.34
CA LYS A 256 44.16 -20.07 -2.09
C LYS A 256 44.89 -19.75 -3.40
N GLY A 257 44.51 -18.67 -4.07
CA GLY A 257 45.20 -18.19 -5.28
C GLY A 257 46.63 -17.72 -4.99
N HIS A 258 46.83 -17.01 -3.88
CA HIS A 258 48.16 -16.61 -3.40
C HIS A 258 49.02 -17.83 -3.00
N GLU A 259 48.46 -18.80 -2.26
CA GLU A 259 49.18 -20.02 -1.89
C GLU A 259 49.62 -20.83 -3.12
N ASN A 260 48.73 -21.02 -4.09
CA ASN A 260 49.05 -21.73 -5.33
C ASN A 260 50.11 -20.98 -6.15
N PHE A 261 50.08 -19.65 -6.17
CA PHE A 261 51.12 -18.85 -6.85
C PHE A 261 52.49 -19.01 -6.18
N VAL A 262 52.53 -18.98 -4.84
CA VAL A 262 53.77 -19.18 -4.06
C VAL A 262 54.32 -20.59 -4.23
N GLN A 263 53.45 -21.62 -4.26
CA GLN A 263 53.88 -23.00 -4.53
C GLN A 263 54.38 -23.19 -5.97
N ALA A 264 53.75 -22.56 -6.97
CA ALA A 264 54.16 -22.66 -8.37
C ALA A 264 55.46 -21.89 -8.69
N SER A 265 55.84 -20.90 -7.87
CA SER A 265 57.06 -20.11 -8.03
C SER A 265 58.21 -20.55 -7.12
N SER A 266 58.03 -21.62 -6.35
CA SER A 266 59.12 -22.25 -5.58
C SER A 266 59.99 -23.13 -6.50
N PRO A 267 61.33 -22.93 -6.56
CA PRO A 267 62.19 -23.70 -7.44
C PRO A 267 62.22 -25.16 -6.98
N ALA A 268 61.86 -26.08 -7.88
CA ALA A 268 61.98 -27.52 -7.65
C ALA A 268 63.39 -27.83 -7.13
N ALA A 269 63.45 -28.45 -5.95
CA ALA A 269 64.69 -28.88 -5.34
C ALA A 269 65.52 -29.70 -6.33
N THR A 270 66.62 -29.13 -6.80
CA THR A 270 67.64 -29.79 -7.60
C THR A 270 68.16 -30.98 -6.80
N LYS A 271 67.74 -32.20 -7.17
CA LYS A 271 68.41 -33.42 -6.71
C LYS A 271 69.86 -33.36 -7.21
N GLN A 272 70.79 -33.09 -6.30
CA GLN A 272 72.21 -33.27 -6.54
C GLN A 272 72.45 -34.74 -6.89
N GLN A 273 72.86 -35.00 -8.13
CA GLN A 273 73.50 -36.25 -8.51
C GLN A 273 74.94 -36.19 -7.98
N GLU A 274 75.23 -36.92 -6.91
CA GLU A 274 76.61 -37.28 -6.56
C GLU A 274 77.09 -38.34 -7.56
N THR A 275 78.04 -37.98 -8.42
CA THR A 275 78.83 -38.92 -9.23
C THR A 275 80.02 -39.43 -8.40
N PRO A 276 80.31 -40.74 -8.34
CA PRO A 276 81.43 -41.26 -7.55
C PRO A 276 82.79 -40.95 -8.20
N LEU A 277 83.75 -40.54 -7.37
CA LEU A 277 85.17 -40.35 -7.68
C LEU A 277 85.89 -41.69 -7.96
N SER A 278 85.80 -42.24 -9.17
CA SER A 278 86.60 -43.44 -9.51
C SER A 278 87.10 -43.54 -10.96
N GLU A 279 87.36 -42.45 -11.66
CA GLU A 279 88.06 -42.51 -12.96
C GLU A 279 88.91 -41.25 -13.21
N MET A 280 90.10 -41.21 -12.63
CA MET A 280 91.20 -40.36 -13.11
C MET A 280 92.53 -40.96 -12.66
N LEU A 281 92.93 -42.06 -13.29
CA LEU A 281 94.31 -42.50 -13.33
C LEU A 281 94.71 -42.79 -14.78
N LEU A 282 95.95 -42.39 -15.08
CA LEU A 282 96.75 -42.68 -16.27
C LEU A 282 96.57 -41.70 -17.43
N PHE A 283 97.42 -40.67 -17.48
CA PHE A 283 98.33 -40.43 -18.61
C PHE A 283 99.30 -39.28 -18.26
N ASN A 284 100.53 -39.62 -17.86
CA ASN A 284 101.72 -39.00 -18.45
C ASN A 284 102.98 -39.72 -17.96
N SER A 285 103.58 -40.48 -18.87
CA SER A 285 104.95 -40.96 -18.82
C SER A 285 105.83 -40.07 -19.69
N SER A 286 107.03 -39.78 -19.17
CA SER A 286 108.28 -39.51 -19.89
C SER A 286 108.56 -38.09 -20.41
N SER A 287 109.39 -37.34 -19.68
CA SER A 287 110.82 -37.10 -19.99
C SER A 287 111.51 -36.38 -18.83
#